data_AF-A0A7L0WRH9-F1
#
_entry.id   AF-A0A7L0WRH9-F1
#
_cell.length_a   1.000
_cell.length_b   1.000
_cell.length_c   1.000
_cell.angle_alpha   90.00
_cell.angle_beta   90.00
_cell.angle_gamma   90.00
#
_symmetry.space_group_name_H-M   'P 1'
#
loop_
_entity.id
_entity.type
_entity.pdbx_description
1 polymer ?
#
loop_
_entity_poly.entity_id
_entity_poly.type
_entity_poly.pdbx_seq_one_letter_code
_entity_poly.pdbx_strand_id
1 'polypeptide(L)'
;KGKGPKGKKITLKIAKNSIRISFDGGRRLDLSKMGITTFPMCILKLADVDELDLSRNMLKKIPNSIEMFQKLRWLDLHSNQLEELPKTIGTLQKLFYLNICNNKLTTKTLPEELNLLKNLHILNLGLNCLESIPTSLGALTELRQLGLFDNFLTTIPNSVKRLPKLQKLNTERNPFPEPVKKEYVDPIKRIETVYLVQEKDLCCSCLKTCQEERDKLNKFKNTIPSTSKKPSFSLLLTPNSTAMENQEQWRLK
;
A
#
# COMPACT_ATOMS: atom_id res chain seq x y z
N LYS A 1 24.20 -21.58 31.74
CA LYS A 1 22.84 -21.14 31.31
C LYS A 1 22.51 -19.82 32.02
N GLY A 2 22.83 -18.68 31.39
CA GLY A 2 22.65 -17.35 31.99
C GLY A 2 21.17 -17.03 32.20
N LYS A 3 20.80 -16.58 33.40
CA LYS A 3 19.46 -16.05 33.67
C LYS A 3 19.28 -14.81 32.80
N GLY A 4 18.40 -14.88 31.81
CA GLY A 4 17.99 -13.71 31.02
C GLY A 4 17.49 -12.59 31.94
N PRO A 5 17.44 -11.33 31.46
CA PRO A 5 17.05 -10.18 32.27
C PRO A 5 15.71 -10.45 32.94
N LYS A 6 15.71 -10.44 34.29
CA LYS A 6 14.49 -10.60 35.08
C LYS A 6 13.66 -9.35 34.88
N GLY A 7 12.61 -9.44 34.07
CA GLY A 7 11.70 -8.31 33.85
C GLY A 7 11.03 -7.82 35.13
N LYS A 8 10.63 -6.55 35.13
CA LYS A 8 9.97 -5.92 36.28
C LYS A 8 8.60 -6.56 36.49
N LYS A 9 8.37 -7.15 37.67
CA LYS A 9 7.04 -7.61 38.08
C LYS A 9 6.18 -6.42 38.47
N ILE A 10 5.03 -6.27 37.83
CA ILE A 10 4.04 -5.24 38.17
C ILE A 10 3.13 -5.77 39.27
N THR A 11 3.04 -5.05 40.38
CA THR A 11 2.07 -5.33 41.45
C THR A 11 0.76 -4.61 41.16
N LEU A 12 -0.35 -5.09 41.75
CA LEU A 12 -1.65 -4.45 41.60
C LEU A 12 -1.63 -2.99 42.11
N LYS A 13 -0.84 -2.68 43.15
CA LYS A 13 -0.67 -1.31 43.67
C LYS A 13 -0.04 -0.39 42.63
N ILE A 14 1.01 -0.85 41.94
CA ILE A 14 1.65 -0.09 40.86
C ILE A 14 0.65 0.11 39.72
N ALA A 15 -0.06 -0.94 39.30
CA ALA A 15 -1.04 -0.84 38.23
C ALA A 15 -2.16 0.16 38.56
N LYS A 16 -2.72 0.11 39.78
CA LYS A 16 -3.74 1.07 40.23
C LYS A 16 -3.23 2.52 40.23
N ASN A 17 -2.01 2.74 40.70
CA ASN A 17 -1.39 4.07 40.72
C ASN A 17 -1.02 4.59 39.32
N SER A 18 -1.03 3.73 38.32
CA SER A 18 -0.71 4.09 36.93
C SER A 18 -1.97 4.36 36.10
N ILE A 19 -3.15 4.31 36.72
CA ILE A 19 -4.40 4.73 36.08
C ILE A 19 -4.45 6.25 36.05
N ARG A 20 -4.74 6.79 34.86
CA ARG A 20 -4.94 8.21 34.60
C ARG A 20 -6.27 8.40 33.87
N ILE A 21 -6.76 9.62 33.83
CA ILE A 21 -7.93 9.99 33.03
C ILE A 21 -7.42 10.47 31.66
N SER A 22 -7.93 9.89 30.59
CA SER A 22 -7.66 10.33 29.22
C SER A 22 -8.41 11.63 28.89
N PHE A 23 -8.04 12.28 27.79
CA PHE A 23 -8.65 13.55 27.39
C PHE A 23 -10.17 13.47 27.17
N ASP A 24 -10.68 12.30 26.77
CA ASP A 24 -12.11 12.04 26.58
C ASP A 24 -12.83 11.60 27.87
N GLY A 25 -12.16 11.68 29.03
CA GLY A 25 -12.71 11.28 30.33
C GLY A 25 -12.66 9.78 30.60
N GLY A 26 -12.10 8.99 29.68
CA GLY A 26 -11.89 7.55 29.85
C GLY A 26 -10.80 7.23 30.89
N ARG A 27 -10.74 5.96 31.30
CA ARG A 27 -9.70 5.45 32.20
C ARG A 27 -8.57 4.85 31.37
N ARG A 28 -7.38 5.43 31.47
CA ARG A 28 -6.15 4.94 30.84
C ARG A 28 -5.26 4.25 31.86
N LEU A 29 -4.91 2.99 31.63
CA LEU A 29 -3.85 2.30 32.35
C LEU A 29 -2.54 2.44 31.58
N ASP A 30 -1.63 3.27 32.08
CA ASP A 30 -0.31 3.50 31.48
C ASP A 30 0.78 2.68 32.17
N LEU A 31 1.23 1.62 31.52
CA LEU A 31 2.35 0.78 31.95
C LEU A 31 3.51 0.83 30.94
N SER A 32 3.61 1.93 30.20
CA SER A 32 4.67 2.13 29.22
C SER A 32 6.05 2.24 29.88
N LYS A 33 7.11 1.81 29.18
CA LYS A 33 8.51 1.95 29.62
C LYS A 33 8.83 1.35 31.00
N MET A 34 8.12 0.30 31.41
CA MET A 34 8.28 -0.30 32.74
C MET A 34 9.24 -1.50 32.78
N GLY A 35 9.82 -1.91 31.64
CA GLY A 35 10.72 -3.06 31.58
C GLY A 35 10.01 -4.40 31.83
N ILE A 36 8.74 -4.49 31.44
CA ILE A 36 7.89 -5.67 31.62
C ILE A 36 8.28 -6.72 30.58
N THR A 37 8.59 -7.94 31.00
CA THR A 37 8.90 -9.06 30.09
C THR A 37 7.73 -10.02 29.88
N THR A 38 6.83 -10.09 30.85
CA THR A 38 5.67 -11.00 30.85
C THR A 38 4.43 -10.20 31.18
N PHE A 39 3.34 -10.48 30.47
CA PHE A 39 2.07 -9.78 30.67
C PHE A 39 1.64 -9.87 32.16
N PRO A 40 1.39 -8.73 32.83
CA PRO A 40 1.13 -8.70 34.25
C PRO A 40 -0.32 -9.11 34.54
N MET A 41 -0.59 -10.39 34.82
CA MET A 41 -1.95 -10.91 35.05
C MET A 41 -2.76 -10.16 36.12
N CYS A 42 -2.11 -9.43 37.04
CA CYS A 42 -2.78 -8.59 38.02
C CYS A 42 -3.63 -7.47 37.39
N ILE A 43 -3.30 -7.00 36.17
CA ILE A 43 -4.04 -5.93 35.48
C ILE A 43 -5.40 -6.39 34.97
N LEU A 44 -5.66 -7.69 34.90
CA LEU A 44 -6.97 -8.25 34.57
C LEU A 44 -8.05 -7.83 35.59
N LYS A 45 -7.65 -7.51 36.83
CA LYS A 45 -8.55 -6.95 37.85
C LYS A 45 -8.96 -5.50 37.58
N LEU A 46 -8.31 -4.86 36.61
CA LEU A 46 -8.54 -3.47 36.18
C LEU A 46 -9.07 -3.45 34.74
N ALA A 47 -9.81 -4.50 34.32
CA ALA A 47 -10.33 -4.64 32.97
C ALA A 47 -11.39 -3.59 32.57
N ASP A 48 -11.84 -2.78 33.52
CA ASP A 48 -12.79 -1.69 33.35
C ASP A 48 -12.13 -0.39 32.82
N VAL A 49 -11.05 -0.51 32.05
CA VAL A 49 -10.32 0.61 31.45
C VAL A 49 -10.67 0.78 29.99
N ASP A 50 -10.65 2.03 29.52
CA ASP A 50 -10.90 2.40 28.12
C ASP A 50 -9.63 2.38 27.29
N GLU A 51 -8.48 2.69 27.90
CA GLU A 51 -7.18 2.73 27.24
C GLU A 51 -6.15 1.90 28.00
N LEU A 52 -5.34 1.12 27.27
CA LEU A 52 -4.25 0.33 27.81
C LEU A 52 -2.98 0.61 27.01
N ASP A 53 -1.97 1.12 27.71
CA ASP A 53 -0.66 1.39 27.15
C ASP A 53 0.38 0.46 27.79
N LEU A 54 0.89 -0.49 27.00
CA LEU A 54 1.97 -1.40 27.37
C LEU A 54 3.19 -1.18 26.47
N SER A 55 3.29 -0.01 25.83
CA SER A 55 4.35 0.30 24.88
C SER A 55 5.74 0.35 25.51
N ARG A 56 6.78 0.18 24.70
CA ARG A 56 8.19 0.30 25.10
C ARG A 56 8.56 -0.63 26.26
N ASN A 57 8.08 -1.86 26.20
CA ASN A 57 8.40 -2.93 27.14
C ASN A 57 9.14 -4.06 26.40
N MET A 58 9.26 -5.24 27.01
CA MET A 58 9.91 -6.42 26.46
C MET A 58 8.94 -7.60 26.39
N LEU A 59 7.64 -7.32 26.15
CA LEU A 59 6.62 -8.35 26.07
C LEU A 59 6.85 -9.21 24.82
N LYS A 60 6.83 -10.53 25.01
CA LYS A 60 6.94 -11.51 23.90
C LYS A 60 5.59 -12.01 23.40
N LYS A 61 4.59 -12.04 24.28
CA LYS A 61 3.25 -12.57 24.02
C LYS A 61 2.22 -11.78 24.80
N ILE A 62 1.03 -11.65 24.22
CA ILE A 62 -0.18 -11.20 24.90
C ILE A 62 -1.05 -12.44 25.19
N PRO A 63 -1.51 -12.65 26.42
CA PRO A 63 -2.30 -13.83 26.78
C PRO A 63 -3.73 -13.73 26.24
N ASN A 64 -4.40 -14.87 26.11
CA ASN A 64 -5.80 -14.94 25.68
C ASN A 64 -6.75 -14.14 26.59
N SER A 65 -6.39 -14.00 27.87
CA SER A 65 -7.12 -13.21 28.87
C SER A 65 -7.22 -11.71 28.54
N ILE A 66 -6.58 -11.23 27.47
CA ILE A 66 -6.84 -9.89 26.93
C ILE A 66 -8.32 -9.67 26.58
N GLU A 67 -9.08 -10.73 26.32
CA GLU A 67 -10.53 -10.69 26.12
C GLU A 67 -11.30 -10.10 27.30
N MET A 68 -10.72 -10.07 28.52
CA MET A 68 -11.40 -9.48 29.67
C MET A 68 -11.62 -7.96 29.51
N PHE A 69 -10.83 -7.28 28.68
CA PHE A 69 -10.89 -5.83 28.48
C PHE A 69 -12.01 -5.42 27.49
N GLN A 70 -13.25 -5.83 27.74
CA GLN A 70 -14.40 -5.63 26.85
C GLN A 70 -14.78 -4.15 26.59
N LYS A 71 -14.28 -3.22 27.42
CA LYS A 71 -14.49 -1.77 27.25
C LYS A 71 -13.36 -1.08 26.48
N LEU A 72 -12.29 -1.80 26.14
CA LEU A 72 -11.08 -1.20 25.59
C LEU A 72 -11.34 -0.58 24.21
N ARG A 73 -10.98 0.69 24.09
CA ARG A 73 -11.04 1.50 22.87
C ARG A 73 -9.65 1.78 22.32
N TRP A 74 -8.63 1.85 23.18
CA TRP A 74 -7.25 2.13 22.78
C TRP A 74 -6.30 1.08 23.34
N LEU A 75 -5.54 0.43 22.45
CA LEU A 75 -4.49 -0.51 22.82
C LEU A 75 -3.18 -0.13 22.16
N ASP A 76 -2.18 0.21 22.97
CA ASP A 76 -0.82 0.48 22.51
C ASP A 76 0.15 -0.59 23.02
N LEU A 77 0.74 -1.31 22.07
CA LEU A 77 1.72 -2.37 22.26
C LEU A 77 3.04 -2.07 21.53
N HIS A 78 3.25 -0.82 21.09
CA HIS A 78 4.38 -0.50 20.23
C HIS A 78 5.72 -0.71 20.95
N SER A 79 6.79 -1.00 20.20
CA SER A 79 8.14 -1.20 20.74
C SER A 79 8.19 -2.28 21.83
N ASN A 80 7.76 -3.49 21.46
CA ASN A 80 7.87 -4.69 22.28
C ASN A 80 8.62 -5.78 21.49
N GLN A 81 8.55 -7.03 21.95
CA GLN A 81 9.15 -8.18 21.27
C GLN A 81 8.06 -9.20 20.89
N LEU A 82 6.86 -8.73 20.57
CA LEU A 82 5.71 -9.61 20.30
C LEU A 82 5.96 -10.46 19.06
N GLU A 83 5.94 -11.77 19.25
CA GLU A 83 6.10 -12.75 18.17
C GLU A 83 4.74 -13.17 17.60
N GLU A 84 3.69 -13.11 18.42
CA GLU A 84 2.32 -13.46 18.04
C GLU A 84 1.29 -12.57 18.75
N LEU A 85 0.11 -12.46 18.15
CA LEU A 85 -1.05 -11.82 18.74
C LEU A 85 -2.13 -12.90 19.00
N PRO A 86 -2.78 -12.92 20.18
CA PRO A 86 -3.78 -13.94 20.48
C PRO A 86 -5.02 -13.74 19.62
N LYS A 87 -5.66 -14.84 19.23
CA LYS A 87 -6.93 -14.85 18.49
C LYS A 87 -8.03 -14.07 19.20
N THR A 88 -8.01 -14.09 20.53
CA THR A 88 -8.98 -13.37 21.36
C THR A 88 -8.91 -11.86 21.23
N ILE A 89 -7.90 -11.29 20.55
CA ILE A 89 -7.91 -9.87 20.20
C ILE A 89 -9.18 -9.47 19.42
N GLY A 90 -9.71 -10.36 18.57
CA GLY A 90 -10.92 -10.11 17.80
C GLY A 90 -12.19 -9.94 18.64
N THR A 91 -12.15 -10.29 19.92
CA THR A 91 -13.27 -10.10 20.87
C THR A 91 -13.40 -8.64 21.33
N LEU A 92 -12.37 -7.80 21.14
CA LEU A 92 -12.36 -6.40 21.58
C LEU A 92 -13.14 -5.51 20.61
N GLN A 93 -14.45 -5.74 20.48
CA GLN A 93 -15.29 -5.11 19.45
C GLN A 93 -15.36 -3.58 19.53
N LYS A 94 -15.07 -3.00 20.71
CA LYS A 94 -15.04 -1.55 20.92
C LYS A 94 -13.71 -0.90 20.53
N LEU A 95 -12.70 -1.69 20.18
CA LEU A 95 -11.37 -1.20 19.89
C LEU A 95 -11.39 -0.27 18.69
N PHE A 96 -10.91 0.95 18.90
CA PHE A 96 -10.87 2.04 17.93
C PHE A 96 -9.43 2.24 17.42
N TYR A 97 -8.45 2.09 18.30
CA TYR A 97 -7.04 2.27 18.01
C TYR A 97 -6.24 1.04 18.44
N LEU A 98 -5.42 0.52 17.53
CA LEU A 98 -4.49 -0.57 17.78
C LEU A 98 -3.11 -0.25 17.20
N ASN A 99 -2.11 -0.13 18.07
CA ASN A 99 -0.72 0.08 17.67
C ASN A 99 0.15 -1.09 18.12
N ILE A 100 0.70 -1.82 17.15
CA ILE A 100 1.62 -2.95 17.37
C ILE A 100 2.92 -2.72 16.58
N CYS A 101 3.22 -1.45 16.28
CA CYS A 101 4.42 -1.06 15.56
C CYS A 101 5.69 -1.47 16.31
N ASN A 102 6.76 -1.82 15.59
CA ASN A 102 8.06 -2.17 16.17
C ASN A 102 7.96 -3.39 17.10
N ASN A 103 7.61 -4.52 16.48
CA ASN A 103 7.51 -5.84 17.10
C ASN A 103 8.11 -6.90 16.15
N LYS A 104 7.86 -8.19 16.40
CA LYS A 104 8.40 -9.31 15.61
C LYS A 104 7.29 -10.14 14.96
N LEU A 105 6.18 -9.49 14.61
CA LEU A 105 5.05 -10.19 13.99
C LEU A 105 5.38 -10.60 12.56
N THR A 106 4.90 -11.78 12.19
CA THR A 106 4.97 -12.33 10.82
C THR A 106 3.55 -12.52 10.30
N THR A 107 3.37 -12.73 9.00
CA THR A 107 2.03 -13.00 8.44
C THR A 107 1.34 -14.19 9.12
N LYS A 108 2.08 -15.25 9.46
CA LYS A 108 1.55 -16.45 10.11
C LYS A 108 1.08 -16.20 11.54
N THR A 109 1.70 -15.24 12.23
CA THR A 109 1.41 -14.95 13.64
C THR A 109 0.45 -13.78 13.82
N LEU A 110 -0.01 -13.18 12.71
CA LEU A 110 -1.09 -12.21 12.67
C LEU A 110 -2.44 -12.97 12.59
N PRO A 111 -3.28 -12.94 13.64
CA PRO A 111 -4.51 -13.72 13.69
C PRO A 111 -5.54 -13.19 12.69
N GLU A 112 -6.28 -14.10 12.05
CA GLU A 112 -7.36 -13.75 11.13
C GLU A 112 -8.48 -13.00 11.84
N GLU A 113 -8.67 -13.26 13.14
CA GLU A 113 -9.66 -12.65 14.01
C GLU A 113 -9.50 -11.13 14.18
N LEU A 114 -8.39 -10.53 13.70
CA LEU A 114 -8.30 -9.08 13.54
C LEU A 114 -9.43 -8.53 12.65
N ASN A 115 -9.94 -9.33 11.70
CA ASN A 115 -11.06 -8.97 10.85
C ASN A 115 -12.38 -8.72 11.61
N LEU A 116 -12.48 -9.16 12.88
CA LEU A 116 -13.66 -9.00 13.73
C LEU A 116 -13.73 -7.61 14.38
N LEU A 117 -12.64 -6.84 14.37
CA LEU A 117 -12.56 -5.51 14.98
C LEU A 117 -13.27 -4.44 14.14
N LYS A 118 -14.60 -4.55 13.99
CA LYS A 118 -15.39 -3.71 13.08
C LYS A 118 -15.35 -2.21 13.39
N ASN A 119 -15.03 -1.83 14.62
CA ASN A 119 -14.91 -0.43 15.03
C ASN A 119 -13.48 0.13 14.89
N LEU A 120 -12.52 -0.63 14.36
CA LEU A 120 -11.13 -0.21 14.30
C LEU A 120 -10.92 0.87 13.24
N HIS A 121 -10.41 2.03 13.66
CA HIS A 121 -10.17 3.18 12.79
C HIS A 121 -8.69 3.37 12.48
N ILE A 122 -7.82 3.01 13.42
CA ILE A 122 -6.37 3.18 13.28
C ILE A 122 -5.69 1.86 13.62
N LEU A 123 -4.93 1.34 12.66
CA LEU A 123 -4.11 0.15 12.81
C LEU A 123 -2.68 0.45 12.39
N ASN A 124 -1.72 0.23 13.28
CA ASN A 124 -0.31 0.37 12.97
C ASN A 124 0.44 -0.95 13.18
N LEU A 125 0.92 -1.53 12.09
CA LEU A 125 1.72 -2.75 12.02
C LEU A 125 3.11 -2.49 11.43
N GLY A 126 3.54 -1.22 11.34
CA GLY A 126 4.87 -0.88 10.83
C GLY A 126 6.01 -1.47 11.67
N LEU A 127 7.23 -1.54 11.11
CA LEU A 127 8.40 -2.10 11.79
C LEU A 127 8.11 -3.51 12.35
N ASN A 128 7.65 -4.41 11.49
CA ASN A 128 7.46 -5.83 11.81
C ASN A 128 8.12 -6.67 10.72
N CYS A 129 7.89 -7.99 10.74
CA CYS A 129 8.41 -8.93 9.75
C CYS A 129 7.29 -9.49 8.86
N LEU A 130 6.34 -8.65 8.43
CA LEU A 130 5.22 -9.09 7.59
C LEU A 130 5.66 -9.27 6.13
N GLU A 131 5.48 -10.47 5.59
CA GLU A 131 5.78 -10.80 4.17
C GLU A 131 4.57 -10.56 3.27
N SER A 132 3.37 -10.69 3.82
CA SER A 132 2.10 -10.36 3.18
C SER A 132 1.06 -9.95 4.20
N ILE A 133 0.01 -9.28 3.72
CA ILE A 133 -1.16 -8.91 4.53
C ILE A 133 -2.31 -9.86 4.18
N PRO A 134 -3.00 -10.44 5.17
CA PRO A 134 -4.12 -11.32 4.89
C PRO A 134 -5.27 -10.54 4.24
N THR A 135 -5.97 -11.16 3.28
CA THR A 135 -7.11 -10.56 2.59
C THR A 135 -8.25 -10.21 3.55
N SER A 136 -8.35 -10.94 4.66
CA SER A 136 -9.31 -10.74 5.75
C SER A 136 -9.23 -9.35 6.40
N LEU A 137 -8.08 -8.67 6.33
CA LEU A 137 -7.94 -7.29 6.82
C LEU A 137 -8.85 -6.30 6.06
N GLY A 138 -9.25 -6.65 4.83
CA GLY A 138 -10.24 -5.88 4.07
C GLY A 138 -11.64 -5.86 4.67
N ALA A 139 -11.91 -6.68 5.70
CA ALA A 139 -13.20 -6.66 6.42
C ALA A 139 -13.30 -5.53 7.46
N LEU A 140 -12.23 -4.76 7.68
CA LEU A 140 -12.16 -3.60 8.56
C LEU A 140 -12.69 -2.35 7.86
N THR A 141 -14.00 -2.30 7.60
CA THR A 141 -14.63 -1.26 6.76
C THR A 141 -14.54 0.15 7.35
N GLU A 142 -14.35 0.28 8.67
CA GLU A 142 -14.19 1.56 9.37
C GLU A 142 -12.74 2.08 9.41
N LEU A 143 -11.78 1.31 8.90
CA LEU A 143 -10.37 1.64 8.99
C LEU A 143 -10.05 2.89 8.16
N ARG A 144 -9.48 3.90 8.83
CA ARG A 144 -9.09 5.19 8.22
C ARG A 144 -7.60 5.34 8.06
N GLN A 145 -6.81 4.75 8.95
CA GLN A 145 -5.36 4.84 8.91
C GLN A 145 -4.74 3.45 9.08
N LEU A 146 -3.87 3.08 8.13
CA LEU A 146 -3.15 1.82 8.13
C LEU A 146 -1.64 2.08 7.94
N GLY A 147 -0.86 1.73 8.96
CA GLY A 147 0.60 1.76 8.91
C GLY A 147 1.18 0.37 8.66
N LEU A 148 1.95 0.22 7.58
CA LEU A 148 2.61 -1.01 7.13
C LEU A 148 4.10 -0.78 6.77
N PHE A 149 4.64 0.39 7.08
CA PHE A 149 6.02 0.76 6.75
C PHE A 149 7.05 -0.16 7.41
N ASP A 150 8.25 -0.31 6.83
CA ASP A 150 9.29 -1.22 7.32
C ASP A 150 8.76 -2.64 7.58
N ASN A 151 8.35 -3.29 6.53
CA ASN A 151 8.01 -4.71 6.52
C ASN A 151 8.64 -5.36 5.27
N PHE A 152 8.36 -6.63 5.03
CA PHE A 152 8.82 -7.38 3.86
C PHE A 152 7.72 -7.55 2.82
N LEU A 153 6.79 -6.59 2.72
CA LEU A 153 5.65 -6.68 1.80
C LEU A 153 6.08 -6.50 0.36
N THR A 154 5.72 -7.47 -0.48
CA THR A 154 5.91 -7.38 -1.95
C THR A 154 4.62 -6.97 -2.66
N THR A 155 3.47 -7.13 -2.02
CA THR A 155 2.16 -6.74 -2.56
C THR A 155 1.22 -6.30 -1.44
N ILE A 156 0.22 -5.50 -1.80
CA ILE A 156 -0.91 -5.16 -0.93
C ILE A 156 -2.16 -5.77 -1.56
N PRO A 157 -2.95 -6.57 -0.83
CA PRO A 157 -4.19 -7.16 -1.35
C PRO A 157 -5.17 -6.09 -1.84
N ASN A 158 -5.91 -6.40 -2.92
CA ASN A 158 -6.94 -5.50 -3.44
C ASN A 158 -8.04 -5.22 -2.41
N SER A 159 -8.30 -6.14 -1.48
CA SER A 159 -9.28 -5.94 -0.40
C SER A 159 -8.87 -4.79 0.52
N VAL A 160 -7.58 -4.61 0.80
CA VAL A 160 -7.04 -3.50 1.61
C VAL A 160 -6.99 -2.21 0.81
N LYS A 161 -6.59 -2.28 -0.48
CA LYS A 161 -6.56 -1.10 -1.38
C LYS A 161 -7.95 -0.49 -1.60
N ARG A 162 -9.01 -1.31 -1.53
CA ARG A 162 -10.40 -0.91 -1.76
C ARG A 162 -11.19 -0.65 -0.47
N LEU A 163 -10.50 -0.49 0.67
CA LEU A 163 -11.18 -0.13 1.92
C LEU A 163 -11.90 1.21 1.77
N PRO A 164 -13.20 1.29 2.10
CA PRO A 164 -14.05 2.42 1.69
C PRO A 164 -13.74 3.71 2.45
N LYS A 165 -13.22 3.62 3.68
CA LYS A 165 -12.96 4.76 4.56
C LYS A 165 -11.46 5.04 4.76
N LEU A 166 -10.58 4.34 4.05
CA LEU A 166 -9.14 4.45 4.22
C LEU A 166 -8.64 5.79 3.67
N GLN A 167 -8.08 6.61 4.55
CA GLN A 167 -7.58 7.96 4.24
C GLN A 167 -6.05 8.00 4.17
N LYS A 168 -5.38 7.20 5.00
CA LYS A 168 -3.91 7.17 5.07
C LYS A 168 -3.43 5.72 5.03
N LEU A 169 -2.59 5.41 4.05
CA LEU A 169 -1.91 4.12 3.92
C LEU A 169 -0.40 4.40 3.82
N ASN A 170 0.36 4.02 4.84
CA ASN A 170 1.81 4.12 4.81
C ASN A 170 2.42 2.75 4.54
N THR A 171 3.06 2.58 3.38
CA THR A 171 3.75 1.35 2.98
C THR A 171 5.23 1.59 2.68
N GLU A 172 5.80 2.70 3.14
CA GLU A 172 7.20 3.04 2.89
C GLU A 172 8.16 1.95 3.37
N ARG A 173 9.35 1.87 2.77
CA ARG A 173 10.39 0.89 3.14
C ARG A 173 9.88 -0.56 3.15
N ASN A 174 9.16 -0.94 2.10
CA ASN A 174 8.80 -2.32 1.78
C ASN A 174 9.38 -2.69 0.41
N PRO A 175 9.76 -3.96 0.18
CA PRO A 175 10.32 -4.45 -1.07
C PRO A 175 9.24 -4.66 -2.15
N PHE A 176 8.47 -3.61 -2.47
CA PHE A 176 7.56 -3.69 -3.61
C PHE A 176 8.35 -3.83 -4.90
N PRO A 177 7.92 -4.71 -5.82
CA PRO A 177 8.56 -4.81 -7.13
C PRO A 177 8.48 -3.44 -7.81
N GLU A 178 9.62 -2.99 -8.33
CA GLU A 178 9.63 -1.79 -9.15
C GLU A 178 8.64 -1.98 -10.30
N PRO A 179 7.85 -0.94 -10.64
CA PRO A 179 6.99 -1.03 -11.79
C PRO A 179 7.88 -1.31 -13.00
N VAL A 180 7.73 -2.50 -13.58
CA VAL A 180 8.42 -2.88 -14.81
C VAL A 180 8.06 -1.80 -15.83
N LYS A 181 9.04 -0.94 -16.17
CA LYS A 181 8.89 -0.03 -17.30
C LYS A 181 8.64 -0.93 -18.48
N LYS A 182 7.42 -0.94 -19.00
CA LYS A 182 7.14 -1.56 -20.29
C LYS A 182 7.97 -0.77 -21.28
N GLU A 183 9.16 -1.25 -21.63
CA GLU A 183 9.86 -0.75 -22.80
C GLU A 183 8.87 -0.88 -23.95
N TYR A 184 8.51 0.27 -24.52
CA TYR A 184 7.72 0.30 -25.73
C TYR A 184 8.60 -0.29 -26.82
N VAL A 185 8.44 -1.59 -27.08
CA VAL A 185 9.01 -2.22 -28.27
C VAL A 185 8.13 -1.75 -29.41
N ASP A 186 8.60 -0.78 -30.20
CA ASP A 186 7.94 -0.39 -31.45
C ASP A 186 7.83 -1.65 -32.32
N PRO A 187 6.62 -2.20 -32.55
CA PRO A 187 6.45 -3.42 -33.33
C PRO A 187 6.81 -3.20 -34.80
N ILE A 188 6.95 -1.95 -35.23
CA ILE A 188 7.37 -1.59 -36.57
C ILE A 188 8.89 -1.42 -36.55
N LYS A 189 9.60 -2.45 -37.03
CA LYS A 189 10.95 -2.24 -37.58
C LYS A 189 10.80 -1.31 -38.80
N ARG A 190 10.94 -0.01 -38.61
CA ARG A 190 11.05 0.97 -39.71
C ARG A 190 12.38 0.72 -40.43
N ILE A 191 12.42 -0.30 -41.28
CA ILE A 191 13.50 -0.53 -42.23
C ILE A 191 13.15 0.32 -43.45
N GLU A 192 13.49 1.60 -43.41
CA GLU A 192 13.64 2.47 -44.59
C GLU A 192 13.88 3.88 -44.06
N THR A 193 15.16 4.23 -43.91
CA THR A 193 15.55 5.62 -43.79
C THR A 193 15.32 6.26 -45.16
N VAL A 194 14.20 6.96 -45.33
CA VAL A 194 13.96 7.74 -46.55
C VAL A 194 14.85 8.97 -46.49
N TYR A 195 15.86 9.03 -47.34
CA TYR A 195 16.69 10.22 -47.50
C TYR A 195 16.05 11.14 -48.54
N LEU A 196 15.77 12.37 -48.13
CA LEU A 196 15.43 13.45 -49.06
C LEU A 196 16.73 13.93 -49.71
N VAL A 197 16.93 13.57 -50.98
CA VAL A 197 18.07 14.02 -51.79
C VAL A 197 17.66 15.26 -52.58
N GLN A 198 18.47 16.32 -52.54
CA GLN A 198 18.22 17.51 -53.36
C GLN A 198 18.69 17.26 -54.79
N GLU A 199 18.02 17.87 -55.78
CA GLU A 199 18.33 17.70 -57.21
C GLU A 199 19.81 18.00 -57.55
N LYS A 200 20.41 19.00 -56.87
CA LYS A 200 21.82 19.38 -57.03
C LYS A 200 22.82 18.28 -56.62
N ASP A 201 22.38 17.32 -55.81
CA ASP A 201 23.21 16.23 -55.27
C ASP A 201 23.11 14.96 -56.14
N LEU A 202 22.32 15.00 -57.22
CA LEU A 202 22.17 13.92 -58.20
C LEU A 202 23.03 14.20 -59.45
N CYS A 203 23.72 13.19 -59.96
CA CYS A 203 24.36 13.31 -61.28
C CYS A 203 23.29 13.32 -62.39
N CYS A 204 23.65 13.82 -63.58
CA CYS A 204 22.70 14.01 -64.68
C CYS A 204 21.91 12.74 -65.05
N SER A 205 22.54 11.56 -65.02
CA SER A 205 21.87 10.29 -65.32
C SER A 205 20.87 9.90 -64.22
N CYS A 206 21.25 10.01 -62.94
CA CYS A 206 20.36 9.70 -61.81
C CYS A 206 19.18 10.67 -61.72
N LEU A 207 19.41 11.96 -61.98
CA LEU A 207 18.36 12.97 -62.01
C LEU A 207 17.32 12.65 -63.09
N LYS A 208 17.78 12.31 -64.31
CA LYS A 208 16.89 11.95 -65.42
C LYS A 208 16.05 10.72 -65.09
N THR A 209 16.66 9.67 -64.53
CA THR A 209 15.92 8.46 -64.10
C THR A 209 14.87 8.81 -63.04
N CYS A 210 15.21 9.65 -62.05
CA CYS A 210 14.26 10.09 -61.02
C CYS A 210 13.08 10.89 -61.61
N GLN A 211 13.34 11.77 -62.58
CA GLN A 211 12.31 12.55 -63.26
C GLN A 211 11.39 11.64 -64.10
N GLU A 212 11.95 10.68 -64.84
CA GLU A 212 11.18 9.73 -65.64
C GLU A 212 10.26 8.86 -64.79
N GLU A 213 10.74 8.34 -63.66
CA GLU A 213 9.92 7.56 -62.72
C GLU A 213 8.83 8.42 -62.07
N ARG A 214 9.15 9.67 -61.72
CA ARG A 214 8.15 10.64 -61.23
C ARG A 214 7.06 10.93 -62.26
N ASP A 215 7.44 11.08 -63.52
CA ASP A 215 6.50 11.33 -64.61
C ASP A 215 5.62 10.13 -64.92
N LYS A 216 6.15 8.90 -64.84
CA LYS A 216 5.36 7.66 -64.90
C LYS A 216 4.31 7.62 -63.79
N LEU A 217 4.70 7.96 -62.56
CA LEU A 217 3.79 7.98 -61.41
C LEU A 217 2.69 9.05 -61.56
N ASN A 218 3.05 10.23 -62.08
CA ASN A 218 2.10 11.32 -62.33
C ASN A 218 1.12 10.97 -63.46
N LYS A 219 1.59 10.29 -64.51
CA LYS A 219 0.71 9.76 -65.57
C LYS A 219 -0.32 8.77 -64.98
N PHE A 220 0.11 7.88 -64.08
CA PHE A 220 -0.79 6.96 -63.38
C PHE A 220 -1.83 7.66 -62.50
N LYS A 221 -1.48 8.77 -61.84
CA LYS A 221 -2.44 9.57 -61.07
C LYS A 221 -3.47 10.29 -61.95
N ASN A 222 -3.09 10.65 -63.18
CA ASN A 222 -3.95 11.38 -64.12
C ASN A 222 -4.88 10.48 -64.94
N THR A 223 -4.68 9.15 -64.95
CA THR A 223 -5.58 8.17 -65.60
C THR A 223 -6.68 7.61 -64.69
N ILE A 224 -6.69 7.96 -63.41
CA ILE A 224 -7.74 7.54 -62.48
C ILE A 224 -8.88 8.58 -62.54
N PRO A 225 -10.10 8.21 -62.98
CA PRO A 225 -11.23 9.14 -62.95
C PRO A 225 -11.49 9.56 -61.51
N SER A 226 -11.72 10.85 -61.29
CA SER A 226 -12.12 11.40 -60.00
C SER A 226 -13.55 10.98 -59.62
N THR A 227 -13.78 9.70 -59.36
CA THR A 227 -14.93 9.28 -58.56
C THR A 227 -14.53 9.36 -57.10
N SER A 228 -14.73 10.55 -56.54
CA SER A 228 -14.74 10.76 -55.10
C SER A 228 -15.78 9.85 -54.45
N LYS A 229 -15.34 8.71 -53.93
CA LYS A 229 -15.89 8.19 -52.68
C LYS A 229 -14.80 8.34 -51.65
N LYS A 230 -14.92 9.38 -50.82
CA LYS A 230 -14.24 9.38 -49.52
C LYS A 230 -14.59 8.04 -48.87
N PRO A 231 -13.60 7.21 -48.48
CA PRO A 231 -13.92 6.00 -47.73
C PRO A 231 -14.69 6.42 -46.48
N SER A 232 -15.94 5.96 -46.38
CA SER A 232 -16.79 6.15 -45.20
C SER A 232 -16.24 5.23 -44.11
N PHE A 233 -15.44 5.78 -43.22
CA PHE A 233 -14.99 5.11 -42.00
C PHE A 233 -16.04 5.23 -40.89
N SER A 234 -17.31 4.98 -41.19
CA SER A 234 -18.42 5.08 -40.23
C SER A 234 -18.38 4.02 -39.11
N LEU A 235 -17.40 3.12 -39.11
CA LEU A 235 -17.15 2.13 -38.07
C LEU A 235 -15.77 2.24 -37.42
N LEU A 236 -14.95 3.22 -37.81
CA LEU A 236 -13.75 3.55 -37.04
C LEU A 236 -14.12 4.74 -36.15
N LEU A 237 -14.10 4.51 -34.84
CA LEU A 237 -14.02 5.60 -33.87
C LEU A 237 -12.90 6.54 -34.31
N THR A 238 -13.28 7.74 -34.71
CA THR A 238 -12.37 8.86 -34.94
C THR A 238 -11.40 8.94 -33.76
N PRO A 239 -10.09 9.17 -33.97
CA PRO A 239 -9.20 9.47 -32.85
C PRO A 239 -9.75 10.73 -32.19
N ASN A 240 -10.17 10.60 -30.92
CA ASN A 240 -10.64 11.70 -30.10
C ASN A 240 -9.66 12.87 -30.20
N SER A 241 -10.19 14.08 -30.42
CA SER A 241 -9.47 15.36 -30.50
C SER A 241 -8.62 15.71 -29.28
N THR A 242 -8.54 14.87 -28.25
CA THR A 242 -7.66 15.06 -27.08
C THR A 242 -6.18 14.80 -27.38
N ALA A 243 -5.84 14.18 -28.52
CA ALA A 243 -4.44 13.98 -28.93
C ALA A 243 -3.77 15.27 -29.45
N MET A 244 -4.55 16.23 -29.97
CA MET A 244 -4.02 17.53 -30.39
C MET A 244 -3.75 18.45 -29.20
N GLU A 245 -4.63 18.45 -28.19
CA GLU A 245 -4.47 19.30 -26.99
C GLU A 245 -3.28 18.88 -26.11
N ASN A 246 -2.91 17.59 -26.11
CA ASN A 246 -1.77 17.10 -25.32
C ASN A 246 -0.39 17.31 -25.97
N GLN A 247 -0.31 17.70 -27.25
CA GLN A 247 0.99 17.93 -27.90
C GLN A 247 1.70 19.20 -27.41
N GLU A 248 0.95 20.22 -27.00
CA GLU A 248 1.53 21.47 -26.48
C GLU A 248 2.04 21.32 -25.04
N GLN A 249 1.35 20.53 -24.20
CA GLN A 249 1.77 20.31 -22.81
C GLN A 249 3.08 19.51 -22.68
N TRP A 250 3.45 18.74 -23.70
CA TRP A 250 4.65 17.91 -23.70
C TRP A 250 5.91 18.62 -24.23
N ARG A 251 5.80 19.86 -24.73
CA ARG A 251 6.95 20.64 -25.20
C ARG A 251 7.71 21.42 -24.11
N LEU A 252 7.24 21.41 -22.85
CA LEU A 252 7.80 22.21 -21.76
C LEU A 252 8.36 21.39 -20.57
N LYS A 253 8.91 20.20 -20.81
CA LYS A 253 9.80 19.53 -19.87
C LYS A 253 11.03 18.96 -20.54
#